data_AF-A0ABD4Y8K1-F1
#
_entry.id   AF-A0ABD4Y8K1-F1
#
_cell.length_a   1.000
_cell.length_b   1.000
_cell.length_c   1.000
_cell.angle_alpha   90.00
_cell.angle_beta   90.00
_cell.angle_gamma   90.00
#
_symmetry.space_group_name_H-M   'P 1'
#
loop_
_entity.id
_entity.type
_entity.pdbx_description
1 polymer ?
#
loop_
_entity_poly.entity_id
_entity_poly.type
_entity_poly.pdbx_seq_one_letter_code
_entity_poly.pdbx_strand_id
1 'polypeptide(L)'
;AAQHADRQAAQGDIVVQRALAQIDRLSSQVGLSAEAMAQLNRETAGISTVLTVINGIAEQTNLLALNAAIEAARAGDAGRGFAVVADEVRSLAQRTQQSTAQIEELIGNLQKGALHASSLMDSSRGLADETVSLARDVGEELRAITRTISTIQAMNLQIATASEEQSSVAEDINRSVLSVRDVADQSAAAAQQTAASTVQLARLGGALQALAARFRV
;
A
#
# COMPACT_ATOMS: atom_id res chain seq x y z
N ALA A 1 23.26 -0.84 -9.64
CA ALA A 1 22.47 -0.97 -8.38
C ALA A 1 21.54 0.23 -8.18
N ALA A 2 22.06 1.46 -7.99
CA ALA A 2 21.23 2.65 -7.73
C ALA A 2 20.13 2.90 -8.78
N GLN A 3 20.46 2.90 -10.08
CA GLN A 3 19.45 3.04 -11.15
C GLN A 3 18.37 1.93 -11.14
N HIS A 4 18.73 0.73 -10.69
CA HIS A 4 17.77 -0.38 -10.61
C HIS A 4 16.81 -0.19 -9.43
N ALA A 5 17.34 0.22 -8.28
CA ALA A 5 16.54 0.54 -7.10
C ALA A 5 15.60 1.73 -7.36
N ASP A 6 16.05 2.75 -8.10
CA ASP A 6 15.22 3.90 -8.48
C ASP A 6 14.03 3.48 -9.36
N ARG A 7 14.28 2.65 -10.40
CA ARG A 7 13.20 2.08 -11.21
C ARG A 7 12.23 1.23 -10.40
N GLN A 8 12.74 0.43 -9.45
CA GLN A 8 11.89 -0.39 -8.59
C GLN A 8 11.01 0.47 -7.68
N ALA A 9 11.55 1.55 -7.10
CA ALA A 9 10.78 2.48 -6.29
C ALA A 9 9.70 3.20 -7.12
N ALA A 10 10.05 3.68 -8.31
CA ALA A 10 9.10 4.30 -9.24
C ALA A 10 8.00 3.33 -9.69
N GLN A 11 8.36 2.07 -9.96
CA GLN A 11 7.38 1.04 -10.29
C GLN A 11 6.47 0.71 -9.10
N GLY A 12 7.02 0.71 -7.89
CA GLY A 12 6.27 0.60 -6.64
C GLY A 12 5.24 1.71 -6.49
N ASP A 13 5.61 2.96 -6.75
CA ASP A 13 4.69 4.11 -6.67
C ASP A 13 3.53 3.95 -7.67
N ILE A 14 3.81 3.50 -8.91
CA ILE A 14 2.76 3.20 -9.90
C ILE A 14 1.80 2.10 -9.40
N VAL A 15 2.30 1.07 -8.72
CA VAL A 15 1.47 0.00 -8.16
C VAL A 15 0.60 0.54 -7.02
N VAL A 16 1.17 1.36 -6.14
CA VAL A 16 0.43 2.06 -5.06
C VAL A 16 -0.69 2.94 -5.64
N GLN A 17 -0.41 3.74 -6.67
CA GLN A 17 -1.43 4.57 -7.33
C GLN A 17 -2.55 3.72 -7.94
N ARG A 18 -2.23 2.57 -8.53
CA ARG A 18 -3.24 1.63 -9.03
C ARG A 18 -4.07 1.00 -7.91
N ALA A 19 -3.45 0.66 -6.79
CA ALA A 19 -4.14 0.14 -5.62
C ALA A 19 -5.12 1.18 -5.05
N LEU A 20 -4.68 2.44 -4.91
CA LEU A 20 -5.54 3.56 -4.50
C LEU A 20 -6.76 3.72 -5.41
N ALA A 21 -6.56 3.72 -6.73
CA ALA A 21 -7.67 3.81 -7.69
C ALA A 21 -8.64 2.62 -7.61
N GLN A 22 -8.16 1.41 -7.29
CA GLN A 22 -9.02 0.26 -7.05
C GLN A 22 -9.81 0.38 -5.75
N ILE A 23 -9.18 0.89 -4.68
CA ILE A 23 -9.84 1.08 -3.39
C ILE A 23 -10.93 2.16 -3.49
N ASP A 24 -10.69 3.26 -4.23
CA ASP A 24 -11.71 4.28 -4.48
C ASP A 24 -12.94 3.70 -5.20
N ARG A 25 -12.70 2.83 -6.20
CA ARG A 25 -13.78 2.10 -6.88
C ARG A 25 -14.51 1.15 -5.94
N LEU A 26 -13.79 0.43 -5.09
CA LEU A 26 -14.37 -0.45 -4.09
C LEU A 26 -15.26 0.33 -3.10
N SER A 27 -14.77 1.46 -2.59
CA SER A 27 -15.51 2.34 -1.69
C SER A 27 -16.81 2.85 -2.34
N SER A 28 -16.74 3.26 -3.61
CA SER A 28 -17.93 3.64 -4.38
C SER A 28 -18.93 2.49 -4.55
N GLN A 29 -18.46 1.28 -4.86
CA GLN A 29 -19.32 0.09 -4.97
C GLN A 29 -19.99 -0.27 -3.65
N VAL A 30 -19.23 -0.22 -2.54
CA VAL A 30 -19.76 -0.44 -1.18
C VAL A 30 -20.83 0.59 -0.85
N GLY A 31 -20.64 1.86 -1.23
CA GLY A 31 -21.64 2.92 -1.08
C GLY A 31 -22.95 2.64 -1.81
N LEU A 32 -22.87 2.27 -3.10
CA LEU A 32 -24.05 1.89 -3.90
C LEU A 32 -24.78 0.68 -3.30
N SER A 33 -24.01 -0.28 -2.82
CA SER A 33 -24.51 -1.47 -2.14
C SER A 33 -25.25 -1.12 -0.84
N ALA A 34 -24.75 -0.17 -0.05
CA ALA A 34 -25.41 0.31 1.16
C ALA A 34 -26.72 1.04 0.85
N GLU A 35 -26.76 1.85 -0.21
CA GLU A 35 -27.99 2.49 -0.70
C GLU A 35 -29.04 1.46 -1.12
N ALA A 36 -28.65 0.39 -1.81
CA ALA A 36 -29.54 -0.69 -2.19
C ALA A 36 -30.12 -1.42 -0.96
N MET A 37 -29.32 -1.66 0.08
CA MET A 37 -29.81 -2.24 1.35
C MET A 37 -30.77 -1.31 2.08
N ALA A 38 -30.51 0.00 2.06
CA ALA A 38 -31.41 1.00 2.64
C ALA A 38 -32.75 1.06 1.88
N GLN A 39 -32.72 0.93 0.54
CA GLN A 39 -33.93 0.83 -0.26
C GLN A 39 -34.72 -0.44 0.03
N LEU A 40 -34.05 -1.61 0.11
CA LEU A 40 -34.69 -2.87 0.47
C LEU A 40 -35.39 -2.80 1.84
N ASN A 41 -34.77 -2.15 2.83
CA ASN A 41 -35.40 -1.90 4.13
C ASN A 41 -36.66 -1.03 4.03
N ARG A 42 -36.67 0.00 3.18
CA ARG A 42 -37.87 0.83 2.96
C ARG A 42 -38.99 0.05 2.26
N GLU A 43 -38.65 -0.72 1.23
CA GLU A 43 -39.63 -1.52 0.48
C GLU A 43 -40.27 -2.60 1.35
N THR A 44 -39.46 -3.31 2.15
CA THR A 44 -39.94 -4.31 3.10
C THR A 44 -40.81 -3.70 4.20
N ALA A 45 -40.51 -2.50 4.69
CA ALA A 45 -41.39 -1.78 5.62
C ALA A 45 -42.75 -1.42 5.00
N GLY A 46 -42.77 -1.08 3.71
CA GLY A 46 -44.02 -0.90 2.95
C GLY A 46 -44.86 -2.17 2.88
N ILE A 47 -44.21 -3.32 2.65
CA ILE A 47 -44.89 -4.63 2.65
C ILE A 47 -45.50 -4.94 4.03
N SER A 48 -44.78 -4.68 5.14
CA SER A 48 -45.33 -4.86 6.49
C SER A 48 -46.63 -4.07 6.69
N THR A 49 -46.70 -2.84 6.19
CA THR A 49 -47.92 -2.01 6.28
C THR A 49 -49.09 -2.64 5.51
N VAL A 50 -48.82 -3.16 4.31
CA VAL A 50 -49.84 -3.87 3.51
C VAL A 50 -50.32 -5.13 4.23
N LEU A 51 -49.41 -5.90 4.84
CA LEU A 51 -49.76 -7.09 5.61
C LEU A 51 -50.65 -6.75 6.81
N THR A 52 -50.40 -5.65 7.52
CA THR A 52 -51.28 -5.17 8.59
C THR A 52 -52.70 -4.92 8.09
N VAL A 53 -52.86 -4.31 6.91
CA VAL A 53 -54.18 -4.09 6.30
C VAL A 53 -54.85 -5.41 5.92
N ILE A 54 -54.14 -6.35 5.30
CA ILE A 54 -54.69 -7.67 4.92
C ILE A 54 -55.13 -8.44 6.16
N ASN A 55 -54.33 -8.41 7.23
CA ASN A 55 -54.66 -9.10 8.48
C ASN A 55 -55.93 -8.50 9.11
N GLY A 56 -56.07 -7.17 9.08
CA GLY A 56 -57.30 -6.48 9.49
C GLY A 56 -58.53 -6.85 8.64
N ILE A 57 -58.38 -6.96 7.31
CA ILE A 57 -59.46 -7.42 6.42
C ILE A 57 -59.85 -8.87 6.74
N ALA A 58 -58.87 -9.75 6.96
CA ALA A 58 -59.11 -11.15 7.30
C ALA A 58 -59.81 -11.28 8.65
N GLU A 59 -59.46 -10.46 9.65
CA GLU A 59 -60.12 -10.41 10.95
C GLU A 59 -61.58 -9.94 10.82
N GLN A 60 -61.83 -8.86 10.07
CA GLN A 60 -63.18 -8.38 9.78
C GLN A 60 -64.01 -9.43 9.03
N THR A 61 -63.41 -10.12 8.06
CA THR A 61 -64.06 -11.19 7.30
C THR A 61 -64.41 -12.38 8.21
N ASN A 62 -63.51 -12.74 9.13
CA ASN A 62 -63.75 -13.78 10.12
C ASN A 62 -64.92 -13.42 11.07
N LEU A 63 -65.00 -12.17 11.52
CA LEU A 63 -66.11 -11.66 12.34
C LEU A 63 -67.43 -11.61 11.56
N LEU A 64 -67.42 -11.19 10.30
CA LEU A 64 -68.59 -11.19 9.43
C LEU A 64 -69.12 -12.61 9.19
N ALA A 65 -68.22 -13.55 8.91
CA ALA A 65 -68.55 -14.95 8.73
C ALA A 65 -69.14 -15.58 10.01
N LEU A 66 -68.60 -15.23 11.18
CA LEU A 66 -69.14 -15.67 12.46
C LEU A 66 -70.58 -15.16 12.67
N ASN A 67 -70.83 -13.87 12.40
CA ASN A 67 -72.17 -13.30 12.51
C ASN A 67 -73.15 -13.96 11.51
N ALA A 68 -72.71 -14.24 10.29
CA ALA A 68 -73.51 -14.95 9.30
C ALA A 68 -73.82 -16.40 9.72
N ALA A 69 -72.87 -17.11 10.33
CA ALA A 69 -73.08 -18.45 10.87
C ALA A 69 -74.11 -18.45 12.02
N ILE A 70 -74.04 -17.45 12.91
CA ILE A 70 -75.02 -17.26 13.99
C ILE A 70 -76.42 -17.03 13.42
N GLU A 71 -76.56 -16.14 12.43
CA GLU A 71 -77.87 -15.82 11.85
C GLU A 71 -78.43 -16.99 11.01
N ALA A 72 -77.56 -17.74 10.32
CA ALA A 72 -77.93 -18.97 9.62
C ALA A 72 -78.45 -20.05 10.58
N ALA A 73 -77.82 -20.21 11.75
CA ALA A 73 -78.31 -21.11 12.80
C ALA A 73 -79.68 -20.67 13.34
N ARG A 74 -79.91 -19.36 13.42
CA ARG A 74 -81.17 -18.76 13.87
C ARG A 74 -82.34 -19.00 12.91
N ALA A 75 -82.06 -19.09 11.61
CA ALA A 75 -83.04 -19.40 10.56
C ALA A 75 -83.41 -20.89 10.45
N GLY A 76 -82.80 -21.77 11.26
CA GLY A 76 -83.10 -23.20 11.27
C GLY A 76 -82.84 -23.89 9.92
N ASP A 77 -83.77 -24.73 9.46
CA ASP A 77 -83.60 -25.49 8.21
C ASP A 77 -83.47 -24.62 6.95
N ALA A 78 -84.03 -23.39 6.96
CA ALA A 78 -83.92 -22.46 5.84
C ALA A 78 -82.51 -21.85 5.72
N GLY A 79 -81.73 -21.80 6.82
CA GLY A 79 -80.39 -21.22 6.87
C GLY A 79 -79.26 -22.22 6.59
N ARG A 80 -79.57 -23.50 6.37
CA ARG A 80 -78.57 -24.58 6.34
C ARG A 80 -77.52 -24.42 5.24
N GLY A 81 -77.91 -23.94 4.05
CA GLY A 81 -76.98 -23.63 2.96
C GLY A 81 -76.10 -22.41 3.26
N PHE A 82 -76.64 -21.39 3.93
CA PHE A 82 -75.89 -20.21 4.36
C PHE A 82 -74.87 -20.53 5.47
N ALA A 83 -75.18 -21.46 6.37
CA ALA A 83 -74.26 -21.90 7.42
C ALA A 83 -72.97 -22.52 6.84
N VAL A 84 -73.10 -23.38 5.82
CA VAL A 84 -71.94 -24.00 5.14
C VAL A 84 -71.06 -22.94 4.47
N VAL A 85 -71.67 -21.96 3.80
CA VAL A 85 -70.93 -20.86 3.17
C VAL A 85 -70.22 -20.01 4.23
N ALA A 86 -70.88 -19.71 5.35
CA ALA A 86 -70.29 -18.94 6.43
C ALA A 86 -69.07 -19.64 7.05
N ASP A 87 -69.14 -20.95 7.29
CA ASP A 87 -68.00 -21.73 7.79
C ASP A 87 -66.82 -21.78 6.80
N GLU A 88 -67.09 -21.90 5.49
CA GLU A 88 -66.05 -21.87 4.46
C GLU A 88 -65.35 -20.50 4.39
N VAL A 89 -66.13 -19.40 4.44
CA VAL A 89 -65.58 -18.03 4.49
C VAL A 89 -64.76 -17.83 5.76
N ARG A 90 -65.20 -18.37 6.90
CA ARG A 90 -64.45 -18.31 8.17
C ARG A 90 -63.12 -19.05 8.06
N SER A 91 -63.13 -20.26 7.50
CA SER A 91 -61.91 -21.04 7.28
C SER A 91 -60.92 -20.31 6.35
N LEU A 92 -61.43 -19.69 5.28
CA LEU A 92 -60.61 -18.92 4.34
C LEU A 92 -59.99 -17.68 5.01
N ALA A 93 -60.73 -16.98 5.87
CA ALA A 93 -60.24 -15.86 6.64
C ALA A 93 -59.11 -16.29 7.61
N GLN A 94 -59.29 -17.40 8.34
CA GLN A 94 -58.25 -17.94 9.23
C GLN A 94 -56.99 -18.37 8.48
N ARG A 95 -57.14 -19.03 7.31
CA ARG A 95 -56.02 -19.39 6.45
C ARG A 95 -55.28 -18.15 5.93
N THR A 96 -56.02 -17.09 5.60
CA THR A 96 -55.43 -15.81 5.17
C THR A 96 -54.58 -15.20 6.30
N GLN A 97 -55.10 -15.15 7.53
CA GLN A 97 -54.36 -14.65 8.70
C GLN A 97 -53.07 -15.46 8.94
N GLN A 98 -53.15 -16.79 8.85
CA GLN A 98 -51.99 -17.66 9.01
C GLN A 98 -50.92 -17.37 7.96
N SER A 99 -51.31 -17.24 6.69
CA SER A 99 -50.37 -16.92 5.61
C SER A 99 -49.77 -15.51 5.77
N THR A 100 -50.55 -14.51 6.18
CA THR A 100 -50.02 -13.17 6.43
C THR A 100 -49.00 -13.17 7.56
N ALA A 101 -49.22 -13.93 8.64
CA ALA A 101 -48.26 -14.04 9.74
C ALA A 101 -46.94 -14.68 9.29
N GLN A 102 -46.99 -15.72 8.45
CA GLN A 102 -45.80 -16.34 7.87
C GLN A 102 -45.01 -15.37 6.98
N ILE A 103 -45.71 -14.57 6.16
CA ILE A 103 -45.06 -13.57 5.31
C ILE A 103 -44.44 -12.46 6.19
N GLU A 104 -45.12 -12.04 7.26
CA GLU A 104 -44.61 -11.03 8.19
C GLU A 104 -43.30 -11.48 8.86
N GLU A 105 -43.20 -12.76 9.25
CA GLU A 105 -41.95 -13.34 9.76
C GLU A 105 -40.82 -13.29 8.72
N LEU A 106 -41.10 -13.68 7.47
CA LEU A 106 -40.13 -13.63 6.37
C LEU A 106 -39.66 -12.20 6.09
N ILE A 107 -40.57 -11.22 6.10
CA ILE A 107 -40.24 -9.80 5.93
C ILE A 107 -39.38 -9.29 7.09
N GLY A 108 -39.70 -9.67 8.32
CA GLY A 108 -38.87 -9.34 9.49
C GLY A 108 -37.45 -9.90 9.40
N ASN A 109 -37.30 -11.13 8.87
CA ASN A 109 -35.99 -11.73 8.63
C ASN A 109 -35.23 -11.01 7.50
N LEU A 110 -35.91 -10.59 6.43
CA LEU A 110 -35.31 -9.79 5.35
C LEU A 110 -34.82 -8.43 5.85
N GLN A 111 -35.60 -7.73 6.68
CA GLN A 111 -35.20 -6.46 7.28
C GLN A 111 -33.96 -6.60 8.15
N LYS A 112 -33.92 -7.62 9.02
CA LYS A 112 -32.74 -7.93 9.83
C LYS A 112 -31.51 -8.22 8.95
N GLY A 113 -31.69 -9.02 7.89
CA GLY A 113 -30.64 -9.32 6.92
C GLY A 113 -30.10 -8.08 6.21
N ALA A 114 -30.98 -7.19 5.76
CA ALA A 114 -30.62 -5.94 5.11
C ALA A 114 -29.88 -4.98 6.05
N LEU A 115 -30.32 -4.85 7.31
CA LEU A 115 -29.63 -4.07 8.33
C LEU A 115 -28.23 -4.62 8.64
N HIS A 116 -28.11 -5.94 8.77
CA HIS A 116 -26.82 -6.58 9.00
C HIS A 116 -25.86 -6.37 7.82
N ALA A 117 -26.34 -6.55 6.59
CA ALA A 117 -25.55 -6.28 5.38
C ALA A 117 -25.11 -4.81 5.30
N SER A 118 -25.99 -3.86 5.63
CA SER A 118 -25.66 -2.44 5.69
C SER A 118 -24.57 -2.14 6.71
N SER A 119 -24.58 -2.77 7.89
CA SER A 119 -23.55 -2.60 8.90
C SER A 119 -22.19 -3.17 8.45
N LEU A 120 -22.19 -4.32 7.76
CA LEU A 120 -20.97 -4.89 7.17
C LEU A 120 -20.39 -3.99 6.06
N MET A 121 -21.25 -3.36 5.26
CA MET A 121 -20.83 -2.39 4.25
C MET A 121 -20.19 -1.15 4.88
N ASP A 122 -20.75 -0.63 5.97
CA ASP A 122 -20.18 0.52 6.69
C ASP A 122 -18.80 0.20 7.29
N SER A 123 -18.65 -0.99 7.90
CA SER A 123 -17.35 -1.49 8.36
C SER A 123 -16.34 -1.66 7.21
N SER A 124 -16.79 -2.20 6.07
CA SER A 124 -15.95 -2.36 4.88
C SER A 124 -15.48 -1.03 4.31
N ARG A 125 -16.31 0.02 4.40
CA ARG A 125 -15.93 1.38 4.04
C ARG A 125 -14.83 1.92 4.97
N GLY A 126 -14.95 1.71 6.28
CA GLY A 126 -13.90 2.09 7.23
C GLY A 126 -12.55 1.41 6.93
N LEU A 127 -12.58 0.11 6.62
CA LEU A 127 -11.37 -0.62 6.21
C LEU A 127 -10.78 -0.10 4.90
N ALA A 128 -11.62 0.28 3.94
CA ALA A 128 -11.16 0.88 2.69
C ALA A 128 -10.44 2.22 2.95
N ASP A 129 -11.01 3.08 3.80
CA ASP A 129 -10.42 4.38 4.17
C ASP A 129 -9.07 4.20 4.90
N GLU A 130 -8.95 3.23 5.80
CA GLU A 130 -7.67 2.88 6.46
C GLU A 130 -6.64 2.38 5.43
N THR A 131 -7.06 1.55 4.48
CA THR A 131 -6.19 1.03 3.42
C THR A 131 -5.69 2.17 2.51
N VAL A 132 -6.53 3.18 2.24
CA VAL A 132 -6.11 4.39 1.51
C VAL A 132 -5.02 5.14 2.29
N SER A 133 -5.16 5.29 3.61
CA SER A 133 -4.14 5.93 4.45
C SER A 133 -2.81 5.19 4.38
N LEU A 134 -2.83 3.87 4.61
CA LEU A 134 -1.63 3.03 4.55
C LEU A 134 -0.95 3.07 3.17
N ALA A 135 -1.72 3.04 2.09
CA ALA A 135 -1.19 3.14 0.74
C ALA A 135 -0.53 4.50 0.47
N ARG A 136 -1.07 5.61 1.03
CA ARG A 136 -0.42 6.92 0.94
C ARG A 136 0.92 6.94 1.67
N ASP A 137 0.99 6.39 2.88
CA ASP A 137 2.22 6.31 3.67
C ASP A 137 3.30 5.53 2.91
N VAL A 138 2.95 4.38 2.32
CA VAL A 138 3.86 3.61 1.47
C VAL A 138 4.34 4.44 0.27
N GLY A 139 3.46 5.23 -0.36
CA GLY A 139 3.83 6.14 -1.44
C GLY A 139 4.85 7.20 -1.00
N GLU A 140 4.72 7.75 0.20
CA GLU A 140 5.69 8.72 0.74
C GLU A 140 7.06 8.08 1.01
N GLU A 141 7.08 6.88 1.58
CA GLU A 141 8.31 6.11 1.82
C GLU A 141 9.03 5.76 0.52
N LEU A 142 8.29 5.34 -0.52
CA LEU A 142 8.89 5.07 -1.84
C LEU A 142 9.52 6.32 -2.45
N ARG A 143 8.89 7.50 -2.30
CA ARG A 143 9.48 8.78 -2.73
C ARG A 143 10.73 9.12 -1.92
N ALA A 144 10.76 8.83 -0.62
CA ALA A 144 11.94 9.01 0.21
C ALA A 144 13.11 8.11 -0.24
N ILE A 145 12.82 6.87 -0.63
CA ILE A 145 13.79 5.94 -1.21
C ILE A 145 14.36 6.50 -2.52
N THR A 146 13.52 6.96 -3.45
CA THR A 146 13.95 7.59 -4.72
C THR A 146 14.88 8.81 -4.48
N ARG A 147 14.55 9.68 -3.51
CA ARG A 147 15.42 10.81 -3.14
C ARG A 147 16.78 10.33 -2.63
N THR A 148 16.78 9.35 -1.74
CA THR A 148 18.01 8.78 -1.17
C THR A 148 18.90 8.16 -2.24
N ILE A 149 18.31 7.43 -3.18
CA ILE A 149 19.03 6.83 -4.31
C ILE A 149 19.64 7.90 -5.23
N SER A 150 18.91 8.99 -5.48
CA SER A 150 19.41 10.13 -6.25
C SER A 150 20.65 10.75 -5.60
N THR A 151 20.64 10.90 -4.27
CA THR A 151 21.82 11.35 -3.51
C THR A 151 23.00 10.39 -3.66
N ILE A 152 22.75 9.07 -3.56
CA ILE A 152 23.80 8.05 -3.75
C ILE A 152 24.41 8.13 -5.17
N GLN A 153 23.59 8.37 -6.19
CA GLN A 153 24.09 8.56 -7.56
C GLN A 153 25.00 9.80 -7.67
N ALA A 154 24.62 10.92 -7.06
CA ALA A 154 25.44 12.12 -7.02
C ALA A 154 26.77 11.88 -6.30
N MET A 155 26.76 11.17 -5.17
CA MET A 155 27.98 10.80 -4.44
C MET A 155 28.89 9.88 -5.27
N ASN A 156 28.33 8.91 -5.99
CA ASN A 156 29.13 8.04 -6.87
C ASN A 156 29.82 8.82 -7.98
N LEU A 157 29.16 9.86 -8.52
CA LEU A 157 29.79 10.75 -9.50
C LEU A 157 30.98 11.49 -8.89
N GLN A 158 30.81 12.04 -7.68
CA GLN A 158 31.91 12.71 -6.96
C GLN A 158 33.07 11.76 -6.65
N ILE A 159 32.78 10.52 -6.23
CA ILE A 159 33.80 9.50 -5.98
C ILE A 159 34.55 9.16 -7.27
N ALA A 160 33.86 9.04 -8.41
CA ALA A 160 34.50 8.80 -9.70
C ALA A 160 35.46 9.93 -10.06
N THR A 161 35.01 11.19 -9.96
CA THR A 161 35.86 12.37 -10.21
C THR A 161 37.06 12.41 -9.26
N ALA A 162 36.86 12.19 -7.96
CA ALA A 162 37.95 12.15 -6.99
C ALA A 162 38.95 11.01 -7.26
N SER A 163 38.47 9.88 -7.81
CA SER A 163 39.33 8.75 -8.21
C SER A 163 40.18 9.10 -9.44
N GLU A 164 39.62 9.84 -10.41
CA GLU A 164 40.38 10.36 -11.56
C GLU A 164 41.47 11.35 -11.12
N GLU A 165 41.13 12.28 -10.21
CA GLU A 165 42.10 13.21 -9.62
C GLU A 165 43.21 12.46 -8.86
N GLN A 166 42.84 11.47 -8.02
CA GLN A 166 43.81 10.64 -7.31
C GLN A 166 44.74 9.88 -8.25
N SER A 167 44.22 9.37 -9.37
CA SER A 167 45.04 8.71 -10.39
C SER A 167 46.05 9.68 -11.01
N SER A 168 45.64 10.91 -11.32
CA SER A 168 46.55 11.94 -11.84
C SER A 168 47.64 12.30 -10.82
N VAL A 169 47.27 12.50 -9.56
CA VAL A 169 48.22 12.79 -8.48
C VAL A 169 49.21 11.63 -8.28
N ALA A 170 48.74 10.38 -8.36
CA ALA A 170 49.60 9.20 -8.27
C ALA A 170 50.63 9.14 -9.41
N GLU A 171 50.25 9.54 -10.63
CA GLU A 171 51.16 9.62 -11.78
C GLU A 171 52.24 10.70 -11.57
N ASP A 172 51.87 11.86 -11.02
CA ASP A 172 52.82 12.93 -10.70
C ASP A 172 53.77 12.57 -9.56
N ILE A 173 53.28 11.84 -8.55
CA ILE A 173 54.13 11.25 -7.51
C ILE A 173 55.12 10.28 -8.15
N ASN A 174 54.67 9.40 -9.06
CA ASN A 174 55.55 8.47 -9.74
C ASN A 174 56.64 9.19 -10.55
N ARG A 175 56.30 10.26 -11.29
CA ARG A 175 57.30 11.10 -11.98
C ARG A 175 58.30 11.72 -10.99
N SER A 176 57.81 12.22 -9.87
CA SER A 176 58.66 12.84 -8.83
C SER A 176 59.63 11.84 -8.22
N VAL A 177 59.17 10.61 -7.95
CA VAL A 177 60.01 9.51 -7.44
C VAL A 177 61.10 9.14 -8.45
N LEU A 178 60.79 9.06 -9.74
CA LEU A 178 61.80 8.84 -10.79
C LEU A 178 62.83 9.97 -10.83
N SER A 179 62.40 11.23 -10.76
CA SER A 179 63.32 12.38 -10.73
C SER A 179 64.24 12.37 -9.51
N VAL A 180 63.72 12.02 -8.32
CA VAL A 180 64.54 11.88 -7.10
C VAL A 180 65.59 10.79 -7.27
N ARG A 181 65.22 9.65 -7.88
CA ARG A 181 66.15 8.57 -8.19
C ARG A 181 67.27 9.05 -9.13
N ASP A 182 66.93 9.75 -10.20
CA ASP A 182 67.93 10.24 -11.17
C ASP A 182 68.93 11.21 -10.51
N VAL A 183 68.45 12.10 -9.63
CA VAL A 183 69.30 13.03 -8.86
C VAL A 183 70.19 12.27 -7.87
N ALA A 184 69.68 11.21 -7.23
CA ALA A 184 70.46 10.36 -6.34
C ALA A 184 71.59 9.63 -7.09
N ASP A 185 71.30 9.10 -8.29
CA ASP A 185 72.28 8.42 -9.15
C ASP A 185 73.39 9.41 -9.61
N GLN A 186 73.01 10.64 -10.01
CA GLN A 186 73.97 11.70 -10.34
C GLN A 186 74.84 12.10 -9.14
N SER A 187 74.24 12.22 -7.96
CA SER A 187 74.97 12.55 -6.73
C SER A 187 75.98 11.48 -6.35
N ALA A 188 75.62 10.20 -6.51
CA ALA A 188 76.53 9.08 -6.28
C ALA A 188 77.73 9.10 -7.26
N ALA A 189 77.49 9.37 -8.55
CA ALA A 189 78.55 9.50 -9.54
C ALA A 189 79.49 10.69 -9.25
N ALA A 190 78.94 11.86 -8.88
CA ALA A 190 79.73 13.02 -8.50
C ALA A 190 80.59 12.77 -7.24
N ALA A 191 80.05 12.03 -6.26
CA ALA A 191 80.79 11.63 -5.07
C ALA A 191 81.97 10.69 -5.41
N GLN A 192 81.76 9.72 -6.32
CA GLN A 192 82.84 8.85 -6.82
C GLN A 192 83.94 9.65 -7.54
N GLN A 193 83.56 10.60 -8.39
CA GLN A 193 84.52 11.47 -9.08
C GLN A 193 85.31 12.33 -8.08
N THR A 194 84.63 12.90 -7.08
CA THR A 194 85.26 13.69 -6.01
C THR A 194 86.24 12.85 -5.20
N ALA A 195 85.87 11.61 -4.86
CA ALA A 195 86.77 10.67 -4.19
C ALA A 195 88.02 10.38 -5.03
N ALA A 196 87.85 10.12 -6.33
CA ALA A 196 88.97 9.89 -7.25
C ALA A 196 89.91 11.11 -7.35
N SER A 197 89.36 12.32 -7.47
CA SER A 197 90.14 13.57 -7.46
C SER A 197 90.88 13.77 -6.14
N THR A 198 90.27 13.43 -5.01
CA THR A 198 90.90 13.52 -3.68
C THR A 198 92.10 12.58 -3.58
N VAL A 199 92.00 11.35 -4.11
CA VAL A 199 93.12 10.40 -4.20
C VAL A 199 94.25 10.97 -5.07
N GLN A 200 93.93 11.59 -6.20
CA GLN A 200 94.94 12.24 -7.05
C GLN A 200 95.62 13.43 -6.38
N LEU A 201 94.85 14.28 -5.67
CA LEU A 201 95.38 15.40 -4.90
C LEU A 201 96.29 14.92 -3.77
N ALA A 202 95.91 13.87 -3.03
CA ALA A 202 96.75 13.27 -2.00
C ALA A 202 98.07 12.75 -2.59
N ARG A 203 98.03 12.10 -3.76
CA ARG A 203 99.22 11.64 -4.49
C ARG A 203 100.13 12.81 -4.89
N LEU A 204 99.55 13.88 -5.46
CA LEU A 204 100.31 15.07 -5.88
C LEU A 204 100.93 15.79 -4.67
N GLY A 205 100.17 15.94 -3.58
CA GLY A 205 100.65 16.49 -2.32
C GLY A 205 101.84 15.70 -1.77
N GLY A 206 101.75 14.37 -1.75
CA GLY A 206 102.87 13.51 -1.37
C GLY A 206 104.10 13.67 -2.27
N ALA A 207 103.91 13.79 -3.59
CA ALA A 207 104.99 14.04 -4.54
C ALA A 207 105.68 15.40 -4.33
N LEU A 208 104.90 16.46 -4.11
CA LEU A 208 105.43 17.80 -3.79
C LEU A 208 106.20 17.79 -2.46
N GLN A 209 105.69 17.10 -1.45
CA GLN A 209 106.35 16.97 -0.15
C GLN A 209 107.70 16.24 -0.27
N ALA A 210 107.77 15.18 -1.07
CA ALA A 210 109.01 14.48 -1.39
C ALA A 210 110.01 15.37 -2.16
N LEU A 211 109.52 16.18 -3.10
CA LEU A 211 110.35 17.12 -3.85
C LEU A 211 110.91 18.23 -2.94
N ALA A 212 110.08 18.81 -2.06
CA ALA A 212 110.50 19.82 -1.09
C ALA A 212 111.54 19.28 -0.10
N ALA A 213 111.39 18.02 0.35
CA ALA A 213 112.37 17.36 1.21
C ALA A 213 113.76 17.22 0.56
N ARG A 214 113.83 17.09 -0.79
CA ARG A 214 115.10 17.07 -1.54
C ARG A 214 115.82 18.42 -1.59
N PHE A 215 115.08 19.52 -1.47
CA PHE A 215 115.64 20.88 -1.44
C PHE A 215 115.99 21.37 -0.02
N ARG A 216 115.64 20.58 1.00
CA ARG A 216 115.98 20.86 2.40
C ARG A 216 117.37 20.30 2.69
N VAL A 217 118.40 21.09 2.35
CA VAL A 217 119.80 20.94 2.79
C VAL A 217 119.99 21.70 4.11
#